data_AF-A0A534LKH4-F1
#
_entry.id   AF-A0A534LKH4-F1
#
_cell.length_a   1.000
_cell.length_b   1.000
_cell.length_c   1.000
_cell.angle_alpha   90.00
_cell.angle_beta   90.00
_cell.angle_gamma   90.00
#
_symmetry.space_group_name_H-M   'P 1'
#
loop_
_entity.id
_entity.type
_entity.pdbx_description
1 polymer ?
#
loop_
_entity_poly.entity_id
_entity_poly.type
_entity_poly.pdbx_seq_one_letter_code
_entity_poly.pdbx_strand_id
1 'polypeptide(L)'
;MVELPARRGIGLAAMAAYHRAADLRTGFLIHPALGLGAPALTIALGITFVVDRTSPATSASFAYVAAALSAAHVLATTRAAPNLLRLRSGISEEAILADIYGGFTRWQTVRALLQIAAFVAVVLSLASLQPVGP
;
A
#
# COMPACT_ATOMS: atom_id res chain seq x y z
N MET A 1 -8.34 5.24 -5.79
CA MET A 1 -9.11 6.41 -6.28
C MET A 1 -9.88 6.09 -7.57
N VAL A 2 -9.40 5.16 -8.41
CA VAL A 2 -10.08 4.76 -9.67
C VAL A 2 -11.46 4.11 -9.45
N GLU A 3 -11.68 3.47 -8.29
CA GLU A 3 -12.97 2.83 -7.98
C GLU A 3 -14.08 3.81 -7.59
N LEU A 4 -13.76 5.06 -7.22
CA LEU A 4 -14.77 6.02 -6.74
C LEU A 4 -15.81 6.40 -7.82
N PRO A 5 -15.40 6.70 -9.07
CA PRO A 5 -16.34 6.85 -10.18
C PRO A 5 -17.18 5.59 -10.42
N ALA A 6 -16.55 4.40 -10.41
CA ALA A 6 -17.25 3.13 -10.63
C ALA A 6 -18.33 2.90 -9.57
N ARG A 7 -18.01 3.12 -8.28
CA ARG A 7 -18.97 3.01 -7.16
C ARG A 7 -20.19 3.91 -7.32
N ARG A 8 -19.99 5.15 -7.81
CA ARG A 8 -21.10 6.08 -8.09
C ARG A 8 -21.93 5.63 -9.29
N GLY A 9 -21.32 4.97 -10.27
CA GLY A 9 -21.99 4.50 -11.48
C GLY A 9 -22.82 3.23 -11.29
N ILE A 10 -22.33 2.25 -10.51
CA ILE A 10 -22.99 0.94 -10.34
C ILE A 10 -23.68 0.76 -8.98
N GLY A 11 -23.44 1.67 -8.02
CA GLY A 11 -23.98 1.61 -6.67
C GLY A 11 -23.17 0.72 -5.71
N LEU A 12 -23.40 0.92 -4.40
CA LEU A 12 -22.61 0.27 -3.33
C LEU A 12 -22.83 -1.25 -3.28
N ALA A 13 -24.06 -1.71 -3.52
CA ALA A 13 -24.40 -3.13 -3.48
C ALA A 13 -23.72 -3.92 -4.60
N ALA A 14 -23.74 -3.40 -5.83
CA ALA A 14 -23.06 -4.02 -6.97
C ALA A 14 -21.53 -4.03 -6.78
N MET A 15 -20.96 -2.93 -6.27
CA MET A 15 -19.53 -2.91 -5.93
C MET A 15 -19.18 -3.94 -4.83
N ALA A 16 -20.05 -4.12 -3.83
CA ALA A 16 -19.81 -5.10 -2.77
C ALA A 16 -19.84 -6.53 -3.32
N ALA A 17 -20.76 -6.82 -4.26
CA ALA A 17 -20.78 -8.08 -4.98
C ALA A 17 -19.50 -8.30 -5.80
N TYR A 18 -19.01 -7.26 -6.50
CA TYR A 18 -17.74 -7.30 -7.23
C TYR A 18 -16.56 -7.62 -6.30
N HIS A 19 -16.36 -6.88 -5.20
CA HIS A 19 -15.25 -7.12 -4.27
C HIS A 19 -15.34 -8.49 -3.60
N ARG A 20 -16.55 -9.00 -3.32
CA ARG A 20 -16.72 -10.38 -2.85
C ARG A 20 -16.22 -11.39 -3.89
N ALA A 21 -16.62 -11.22 -5.15
CA ALA A 21 -16.31 -12.16 -6.22
C ALA A 21 -14.84 -12.10 -6.67
N ALA A 22 -14.27 -10.89 -6.75
CA ALA A 22 -12.92 -10.63 -7.23
C ALA A 22 -11.90 -10.73 -6.09
N ASP A 23 -12.05 -9.93 -5.04
CA ASP A 23 -10.98 -9.71 -4.06
C ASP A 23 -11.03 -10.70 -2.89
N LEU A 24 -12.23 -11.06 -2.44
CA LEU A 24 -12.39 -11.92 -1.26
C LEU A 24 -12.40 -13.41 -1.58
N ARG A 25 -12.51 -13.76 -2.88
CA ARG A 25 -12.43 -15.12 -3.40
C ARG A 25 -11.10 -15.35 -4.13
N THR A 26 -11.02 -15.08 -5.43
CA THR A 26 -9.82 -15.36 -6.23
C THR A 26 -8.62 -14.52 -5.79
N GLY A 27 -8.87 -13.24 -5.51
CA GLY A 27 -7.85 -12.26 -5.14
C GLY A 27 -7.38 -12.33 -3.69
N PHE A 28 -7.91 -13.23 -2.88
CA PHE A 28 -7.71 -13.19 -1.42
C PHE A 28 -6.24 -13.37 -1.02
N LEU A 29 -5.50 -14.18 -1.77
CA LEU A 29 -4.06 -14.40 -1.57
C LEU A 29 -3.20 -13.54 -2.49
N ILE A 30 -3.68 -13.31 -3.72
CA ILE A 30 -2.92 -12.59 -4.76
C ILE A 30 -2.74 -11.11 -4.36
N HIS A 31 -3.80 -10.44 -3.91
CA HIS A 31 -3.70 -9.00 -3.59
C HIS A 31 -2.79 -8.69 -2.40
N PRO A 32 -2.80 -9.45 -1.28
CA PRO A 32 -1.81 -9.26 -0.23
C PRO A 32 -0.39 -9.51 -0.70
N ALA A 33 -0.14 -10.56 -1.50
CA ALA A 33 1.19 -10.85 -2.02
C ALA A 33 1.71 -9.70 -2.89
N LEU A 34 0.90 -9.20 -3.83
CA LEU A 34 1.25 -8.06 -4.67
C LEU A 34 1.37 -6.75 -3.87
N GLY A 35 0.48 -6.54 -2.90
CA GLY A 35 0.44 -5.33 -2.06
C GLY A 35 1.57 -5.24 -1.04
N LEU A 36 2.14 -6.37 -0.61
CA LEU A 36 3.23 -6.42 0.37
C LEU A 36 4.61 -6.65 -0.26
N GLY A 37 4.67 -7.13 -1.51
CA GLY A 37 5.93 -7.37 -2.21
C GLY A 37 6.81 -6.12 -2.33
N ALA A 38 6.24 -5.01 -2.80
CA ALA A 38 7.01 -3.77 -2.94
C ALA A 38 7.50 -3.22 -1.57
N PRO A 39 6.66 -3.10 -0.52
CA PRO A 39 7.14 -2.75 0.82
C PRO A 39 8.24 -3.67 1.34
N ALA A 40 8.13 -4.99 1.13
CA ALA A 40 9.13 -5.94 1.58
C ALA A 40 10.50 -5.72 0.90
N LEU A 41 10.51 -5.51 -0.42
CA LEU A 41 11.72 -5.19 -1.17
C LEU A 41 12.35 -3.85 -0.73
N THR A 42 11.53 -2.83 -0.48
CA THR A 42 12.02 -1.53 0.01
C THR A 42 12.60 -1.61 1.42
N ILE A 43 12.03 -2.43 2.30
CA ILE A 43 12.60 -2.69 3.63
C ILE A 43 13.94 -3.43 3.49
N ALA A 44 14.01 -4.42 2.60
CA ALA A 44 15.26 -5.14 2.31
C ALA A 44 16.35 -4.20 1.79
N LEU A 45 16.01 -3.24 0.92
CA LEU A 45 16.93 -2.18 0.49
C LEU A 45 17.50 -1.38 1.66
N GLY A 46 16.66 -0.99 2.64
CA GLY A 46 17.15 -0.35 3.85
C GLY A 46 18.15 -1.23 4.62
N ILE A 47 17.87 -2.53 4.74
CA ILE A 47 18.75 -3.49 5.41
C ILE A 47 20.10 -3.63 4.69
N THR A 48 20.14 -3.60 3.35
CA THR A 48 21.41 -3.72 2.61
C THR A 48 22.38 -2.59 2.94
N PHE A 49 21.91 -1.36 3.18
CA PHE A 49 22.76 -0.23 3.60
C PHE A 49 23.22 -0.31 5.07
N VAL A 50 22.55 -1.10 5.93
CA VAL A 50 23.05 -1.37 7.29
C VAL A 50 24.26 -2.31 7.24
N VAL A 51 24.22 -3.27 6.32
CA VAL A 51 25.26 -4.28 6.12
C VAL A 51 26.43 -3.71 5.32
N ASP A 52 26.16 -3.02 4.21
CA ASP A 52 27.17 -2.35 3.39
C ASP A 52 27.41 -0.90 3.86
N ARG A 53 28.42 -0.76 4.70
CA ARG A 53 28.84 0.54 5.28
C ARG A 53 29.70 1.38 4.33
N THR A 54 30.00 0.90 3.12
CA THR A 54 30.83 1.63 2.15
C THR A 54 30.03 2.56 1.26
N SER A 55 28.70 2.39 1.27
CA SER A 55 27.76 3.18 0.49
C SER A 55 27.68 4.66 0.94
N PRO A 56 27.37 5.61 0.03
CA PRO A 56 27.22 7.03 0.38
C PRO A 56 26.15 7.26 1.45
N ALA A 57 26.48 8.08 2.46
CA ALA A 57 25.57 8.37 3.59
C ALA A 57 24.22 8.95 3.14
N THR A 58 24.22 9.78 2.10
CA THR A 58 22.99 10.33 1.49
C THR A 58 22.10 9.23 0.93
N SER A 59 22.68 8.27 0.19
CA SER A 59 21.94 7.12 -0.35
C SER A 59 21.33 6.26 0.75
N ALA A 60 22.12 5.95 1.78
CA ALA A 60 21.66 5.18 2.93
C ALA A 60 20.51 5.90 3.68
N SER A 61 20.61 7.22 3.85
CA SER A 61 19.59 8.02 4.55
C SER A 61 18.24 7.94 3.83
N PHE A 62 18.22 8.08 2.51
CA PHE A 62 17.01 7.93 1.72
C PHE A 62 16.46 6.50 1.74
N ALA A 63 17.33 5.49 1.75
CA ALA A 63 16.92 4.08 1.89
C ALA A 63 16.23 3.82 3.23
N TYR A 64 16.74 4.39 4.34
CA TYR A 64 16.12 4.27 5.66
C TYR A 64 14.74 4.94 5.71
N VAL A 65 14.61 6.13 5.11
CA VAL A 65 13.32 6.81 4.99
C VAL A 65 12.34 5.97 4.17
N ALA A 66 12.79 5.41 3.04
CA ALA A 66 11.97 4.54 2.20
C ALA A 66 11.49 3.28 2.95
N ALA A 67 12.38 2.64 3.72
CA ALA A 67 12.07 1.49 4.54
C ALA A 67 11.05 1.84 5.65
N ALA A 68 11.22 2.97 6.34
CA ALA A 68 10.28 3.42 7.36
C ALA A 68 8.89 3.72 6.79
N LEU A 69 8.82 4.42 5.65
CA LEU A 69 7.56 4.70 4.95
C LEU A 69 6.87 3.40 4.48
N SER A 70 7.65 2.43 4.02
CA SER A 70 7.16 1.11 3.63
C SER A 70 6.63 0.31 4.83
N ALA A 71 7.30 0.35 5.97
CA ALA A 71 6.79 -0.25 7.21
C ALA A 71 5.47 0.41 7.66
N ALA A 72 5.38 1.75 7.57
CA ALA A 72 4.13 2.47 7.82
C ALA A 72 3.03 2.09 6.83
N HIS A 73 3.36 1.86 5.55
CA HIS A 73 2.41 1.36 4.54
C HIS A 73 1.85 -0.01 4.91
N VAL A 74 2.70 -0.94 5.38
CA VAL A 74 2.27 -2.26 5.85
C VAL A 74 1.34 -2.12 7.06
N LEU A 75 1.65 -1.25 8.01
CA LEU A 75 0.78 -0.97 9.16
C LEU A 75 -0.57 -0.37 8.75
N ALA A 76 -0.59 0.54 7.78
CA ALA A 76 -1.85 1.07 7.25
C ALA A 76 -2.70 -0.02 6.57
N THR A 77 -2.07 -1.05 6.00
CA THR A 77 -2.77 -2.21 5.43
C THR A 77 -3.48 -3.05 6.50
N THR A 78 -2.91 -3.21 7.70
CA THR A 78 -3.57 -3.94 8.79
C THR A 78 -4.84 -3.24 9.28
N ARG A 79 -4.93 -1.92 9.09
CA ARG A 79 -6.14 -1.13 9.39
C ARG A 79 -7.14 -1.08 8.23
N ALA A 80 -6.66 -1.21 6.99
CA ALA A 80 -7.50 -1.23 5.79
C ALA A 80 -8.22 -2.58 5.63
N ALA A 81 -7.50 -3.69 5.83
CA ALA A 81 -7.95 -5.04 5.53
C ALA A 81 -9.27 -5.42 6.24
N PRO A 82 -9.49 -5.10 7.53
CA PRO A 82 -10.75 -5.42 8.20
C PRO A 82 -11.98 -4.82 7.52
N ASN A 83 -11.88 -3.64 6.91
CA ASN A 83 -13.02 -3.00 6.23
C ASN A 83 -13.48 -3.85 5.04
N LEU A 84 -12.55 -4.33 4.21
CA LEU A 84 -12.87 -5.20 3.08
C LEU A 84 -13.36 -6.58 3.53
N LEU A 85 -12.76 -7.15 4.59
CA LEU A 85 -13.16 -8.46 5.11
C LEU A 85 -14.60 -8.47 5.64
N ARG A 86 -15.12 -7.35 6.15
CA ARG A 86 -16.53 -7.22 6.54
C ARG A 86 -17.49 -7.46 5.37
N LEU A 87 -17.08 -7.26 4.12
CA LEU A 87 -17.95 -7.54 2.96
C LEU A 87 -18.23 -9.04 2.76
N ARG A 88 -17.46 -9.94 3.39
CA ARG A 88 -17.66 -11.40 3.27
C ARG A 88 -19.00 -11.89 3.79
N SER A 89 -19.58 -11.23 4.79
CA SER A 89 -20.84 -11.66 5.42
C SER A 89 -22.10 -11.36 4.59
N GLY A 90 -21.96 -10.91 3.34
CA GLY A 90 -23.11 -10.71 2.45
C GLY A 90 -23.93 -9.45 2.76
N ILE A 91 -23.41 -8.53 3.58
CA ILE A 91 -24.08 -7.26 3.92
C ILE A 91 -24.51 -6.52 2.64
N SER A 92 -25.78 -6.10 2.63
CA SER A 92 -26.40 -5.30 1.57
C SER A 92 -26.97 -3.96 2.06
N GLU A 93 -27.02 -3.75 3.37
CA GLU A 93 -27.53 -2.51 3.95
C GLU A 93 -26.65 -1.32 3.57
N GLU A 94 -27.25 -0.32 2.95
CA GLU A 94 -26.53 0.77 2.30
C GLU A 94 -25.72 1.62 3.29
N ALA A 95 -26.28 1.90 4.47
CA ALA A 95 -25.59 2.65 5.52
C ALA A 95 -24.32 1.94 6.00
N ILE A 96 -24.37 0.61 6.15
CA ILE A 96 -23.22 -0.20 6.57
C ILE A 96 -22.18 -0.28 5.44
N LEU A 97 -22.62 -0.43 4.20
CA LEU A 97 -21.71 -0.41 3.05
C LEU A 97 -21.01 0.96 2.91
N ALA A 98 -21.71 2.06 3.13
CA ALA A 98 -21.15 3.41 3.11
C ALA A 98 -20.06 3.58 4.18
N ASP A 99 -20.28 3.11 5.40
CA ASP A 99 -19.27 3.08 6.47
C ASP A 99 -18.02 2.29 6.07
N ILE A 100 -18.22 1.05 5.58
CA ILE A 100 -17.14 0.17 5.14
C ILE A 100 -16.29 0.85 4.06
N TYR A 101 -16.93 1.41 3.04
CA TYR A 101 -16.23 2.06 1.94
C TYR A 101 -15.59 3.39 2.35
N GLY A 102 -16.17 4.12 3.29
CA GLY A 102 -15.55 5.31 3.89
C GLY A 102 -14.25 4.95 4.61
N GLY A 103 -14.29 3.94 5.48
CA GLY A 103 -13.11 3.41 6.17
C GLY A 103 -12.04 2.91 5.20
N PHE A 104 -12.44 2.13 4.20
CA PHE A 104 -11.53 1.65 3.16
C PHE A 104 -10.89 2.81 2.38
N THR A 105 -11.67 3.81 1.96
CA THR A 105 -11.17 4.96 1.19
C THR A 105 -10.14 5.74 2.00
N ARG A 106 -10.40 5.98 3.28
CA ARG A 106 -9.45 6.68 4.17
C ARG A 106 -8.11 5.96 4.23
N TRP A 107 -8.12 4.65 4.51
CA TRP A 107 -6.88 3.88 4.61
C TRP A 107 -6.20 3.66 3.24
N GLN A 108 -6.96 3.55 2.16
CA GLN A 108 -6.43 3.49 0.81
C GLN A 108 -5.67 4.77 0.45
N THR A 109 -6.20 5.95 0.81
CA THR A 109 -5.50 7.23 0.62
C THR A 109 -4.19 7.28 1.38
N VAL A 110 -4.21 6.91 2.67
CA VAL A 110 -3.00 6.85 3.50
C VAL A 110 -1.94 5.93 2.88
N ARG A 111 -2.33 4.72 2.48
CA ARG A 111 -1.42 3.76 1.81
C ARG A 111 -0.85 4.30 0.51
N ALA A 112 -1.66 4.96 -0.31
CA ALA A 112 -1.21 5.53 -1.58
C ALA A 112 -0.17 6.63 -1.36
N LEU A 113 -0.41 7.53 -0.40
CA LEU A 113 0.56 8.60 -0.06
C LEU A 113 1.87 8.01 0.45
N LEU A 114 1.81 7.04 1.36
CA LEU A 114 2.99 6.35 1.89
C LEU A 114 3.77 5.63 0.79
N GLN A 115 3.08 4.97 -0.15
CA GLN A 115 3.72 4.27 -1.25
C GLN A 115 4.42 5.24 -2.22
N ILE A 116 3.76 6.36 -2.55
CA ILE A 116 4.35 7.40 -3.43
C ILE A 116 5.58 8.01 -2.76
N ALA A 117 5.49 8.37 -1.48
CA ALA A 117 6.62 8.93 -0.74
C ALA A 117 7.78 7.93 -0.62
N ALA A 118 7.48 6.65 -0.34
CA ALA A 118 8.49 5.59 -0.31
C ALA A 118 9.16 5.42 -1.67
N PHE A 119 8.39 5.44 -2.76
CA PHE A 119 8.93 5.35 -4.12
C PHE A 119 9.87 6.52 -4.43
N VAL A 120 9.49 7.76 -4.09
CA VAL A 120 10.36 8.93 -4.25
C VAL A 120 11.65 8.76 -3.45
N ALA A 121 11.58 8.29 -2.21
CA ALA A 121 12.76 8.04 -1.39
C ALA A 121 13.67 6.93 -1.98
N VAL A 122 13.11 5.86 -2.56
CA VAL A 122 13.90 4.86 -3.29
C VAL A 122 14.63 5.50 -4.47
N VAL A 123 13.94 6.32 -5.28
CA VAL A 123 14.56 7.01 -6.43
C VAL A 123 15.71 7.91 -5.98
N LEU A 124 15.53 8.67 -4.90
CA LEU A 124 16.56 9.54 -4.34
C LEU A 124 17.73 8.76 -3.76
N SER A 125 17.48 7.61 -3.14
CA SER A 125 18.52 6.70 -2.67
C SER A 125 19.39 6.23 -3.83
N LEU A 126 18.77 5.66 -4.87
CA LEU A 126 19.48 5.16 -6.05
C LEU A 126 20.21 6.26 -6.82
N ALA A 127 19.61 7.45 -6.96
CA ALA A 127 20.28 8.59 -7.60
C ALA A 127 21.51 9.07 -6.83
N SER A 128 21.53 8.87 -5.50
CA SER A 128 22.64 9.23 -4.62
C SER A 128 23.71 8.14 -4.49
N LEU A 129 23.59 7.01 -5.21
CA LEU A 129 24.61 5.96 -5.26
C LEU A 129 25.82 6.34 -6.11
N GLN A 130 25.71 7.36 -6.96
CA GLN A 130 26.84 7.78 -7.80
C GLN A 130 28.01 8.18 -6.89
N PRO A 131 29.24 7.72 -7.16
CA PRO A 131 30.42 8.33 -6.55
C PRO A 131 30.41 9.80 -6.95
N VAL A 132 30.72 10.69 -6.00
CA VAL A 132 31.14 12.04 -6.35
C VAL A 132 32.32 11.85 -7.30
N GLY A 133 32.09 12.08 -8.61
CA GLY A 133 33.12 12.01 -9.62
C GLY A 133 34.25 13.00 -9.28
N PRO A 134 35.47 12.76 -9.82
CA PRO A 134 36.70 13.42 -9.39
C PRO A 134 36.63 14.95 -9.36
#